data_AF-A0A820CBN2-F1
#
_entry.id   AF-A0A820CBN2-F1
#
_cell.length_a   1.000
_cell.length_b   1.000
_cell.length_c   1.000
_cell.angle_alpha   90.00
_cell.angle_beta   90.00
_cell.angle_gamma   90.00
#
_symmetry.space_group_name_H-M   'P 1'
#
loop_
_entity.id
_entity.type
_entity.pdbx_description
1 polymer ?
#
loop_
_entity_poly.entity_id
_entity_poly.type
_entity_poly.pdbx_seq_one_letter_code
_entity_poly.pdbx_strand_id
1 'polypeptide(L)'
;CFEIILQILSRSIKKSKAITTIDIMILTLKQLTPEMFAALSSDFDKQFQLVSECFSLWQRSKSSQLTTTIKTTLSKFAFDAKHFLTYWKTILEPASQQTNTDSQQNRLSNKKLIISKPTEQTTVVNTTINWKNLLPSLELLHNDQLLINHRHELIRPLFLILEKSLNQTIDFEQKTYIDQLCTTALLNLYTQLKPAECNPDIFNSEIVMECMKRTNDLHTTQQCLMLLSKGAQLFPVRIKLNKFRFAIEMIIVIYDSGFS
;
A
#
# COMPACT_ATOMS: atom_id res chain seq x y z
N CYS A 1 7.81 16.78 24.69
CA CYS A 1 7.58 17.43 23.38
C CYS A 1 6.79 16.55 22.41
N PHE A 2 7.20 15.29 22.19
CA PHE A 2 6.50 14.35 21.30
C PHE A 2 5.01 14.16 21.61
N GLU A 3 4.65 13.93 22.89
CA GLU A 3 3.24 13.83 23.32
C GLU A 3 2.40 15.07 22.98
N ILE A 4 2.99 16.27 23.06
CA ILE A 4 2.31 17.51 22.72
C ILE A 4 2.05 17.58 21.21
N ILE A 5 3.01 17.14 20.39
CA ILE A 5 2.86 17.04 18.94
C ILE A 5 1.73 16.08 18.60
N LEU A 6 1.72 14.87 19.17
CA LEU A 6 0.65 13.90 18.95
C LEU A 6 -0.71 14.43 19.41
N GLN A 7 -0.79 15.09 20.57
CA GLN A 7 -2.03 15.72 21.03
C GLN A 7 -2.52 16.82 20.08
N ILE A 8 -1.61 17.58 19.48
CA ILE A 8 -1.99 18.61 18.51
C ILE A 8 -2.50 17.99 17.21
N LEU A 9 -1.86 16.93 16.71
CA LEU A 9 -2.22 16.26 15.45
C LEU A 9 -3.52 15.44 15.57
N SER A 10 -3.76 14.84 16.73
CA SER A 10 -4.97 14.05 17.02
C SER A 10 -6.20 14.91 17.33
N ARG A 11 -6.06 16.22 17.56
CA ARG A 11 -7.19 17.12 17.85
C ARG A 11 -8.24 17.08 16.74
N SER A 12 -9.50 16.97 17.15
CA SER A 12 -10.63 17.04 16.22
C SER A 12 -10.83 18.46 15.69
N ILE A 13 -10.95 18.59 14.37
CA ILE A 13 -11.23 19.87 13.70
C ILE A 13 -12.71 20.23 13.92
N LYS A 14 -13.01 20.94 15.01
CA LYS A 14 -14.36 21.46 15.27
C LYS A 14 -14.64 22.68 14.39
N LYS A 15 -15.81 22.74 13.75
CA LYS A 15 -16.21 23.82 12.82
C LYS A 15 -16.02 25.23 13.39
N SER A 16 -16.21 25.45 14.70
CA SER A 16 -16.13 26.79 15.30
C SER A 16 -14.71 27.33 15.54
N LYS A 17 -13.67 26.50 15.45
CA LYS A 17 -12.25 26.89 15.63
C LYS A 17 -11.34 26.27 14.56
N ALA A 18 -11.91 25.90 13.42
CA ALA A 18 -11.23 25.11 12.39
C ALA A 18 -9.98 25.83 11.83
N ILE A 19 -10.09 27.13 11.54
CA ILE A 19 -8.99 27.93 10.97
C ILE A 19 -7.79 27.93 11.93
N THR A 20 -7.98 28.33 13.19
CA THR A 20 -6.91 28.42 14.18
C THR A 20 -6.30 27.05 14.52
N THR A 21 -7.11 25.98 14.49
CA THR A 21 -6.63 24.62 14.76
C THR A 21 -5.78 24.09 13.59
N ILE A 22 -6.19 24.36 12.34
CA ILE A 22 -5.44 23.98 11.14
C ILE A 22 -4.10 24.73 11.09
N ASP A 23 -4.07 26.02 11.41
CA ASP A 23 -2.83 26.80 11.43
C ASP A 23 -1.83 26.25 12.45
N ILE A 24 -2.29 25.89 13.64
CA ILE A 24 -1.44 25.26 14.68
C ILE A 24 -0.91 23.91 14.21
N MET A 25 -1.73 23.08 13.54
CA MET A 25 -1.30 21.81 12.96
C MET A 25 -0.23 22.03 11.87
N ILE A 26 -0.44 23.00 10.97
CA ILE A 26 0.54 23.35 9.92
C ILE A 26 1.86 23.81 10.54
N LEU A 27 1.81 24.69 11.54
CA LEU A 27 3.01 25.15 12.24
C LEU A 27 3.73 23.98 12.92
N THR A 28 2.98 23.07 13.56
CA THR A 28 3.54 21.89 14.22
C THR A 28 4.22 20.95 13.22
N LEU A 29 3.59 20.69 12.06
CA LEU A 29 4.18 19.88 11.00
C LEU A 29 5.45 20.52 10.42
N LYS A 30 5.47 21.85 10.25
CA LYS A 30 6.65 22.58 9.77
C LYS A 30 7.83 22.53 10.75
N GLN A 31 7.57 22.38 12.04
CA GLN A 31 8.60 22.23 13.07
C GLN A 31 9.14 20.80 13.15
N LEU A 32 8.46 19.82 12.53
CA LEU A 32 8.90 18.44 12.54
C LEU A 32 10.03 18.26 11.52
N THR A 33 11.26 18.11 12.01
CA THR A 33 12.44 17.94 11.15
C THR A 33 12.78 16.47 10.91
N PRO A 34 13.50 16.13 9.81
CA PRO A 34 13.97 14.77 9.57
C PRO A 34 14.86 14.24 10.70
N GLU A 35 15.65 15.09 11.34
CA GLU A 35 16.52 14.74 12.45
C GLU A 35 15.71 14.38 13.70
N MET A 36 14.61 15.11 13.97
CA MET A 36 13.68 14.75 15.04
C MET A 36 13.04 13.39 14.78
N PHE A 37 12.62 13.13 13.53
CA PHE A 37 12.07 11.83 13.16
C PHE A 37 13.12 10.72 13.30
N ALA A 38 14.35 10.94 12.82
CA ALA A 38 15.45 9.99 12.93
C ALA A 38 15.86 9.73 14.39
N ALA A 39 15.82 10.73 15.28
CA ALA A 39 16.07 10.55 16.71
C ALA A 39 15.03 9.62 17.38
N LEU A 40 13.80 9.57 16.85
CA LEU A 40 12.78 8.63 17.30
C LEU A 40 13.04 7.19 16.85
N SER A 41 14.03 6.90 15.99
CA SER A 41 14.29 5.54 15.46
C SER A 41 14.65 4.51 16.53
N SER A 42 15.04 4.98 17.72
CA SER A 42 15.24 4.14 18.90
C SER A 42 13.92 3.52 19.41
N ASP A 43 12.78 4.05 18.99
CA ASP A 43 11.42 3.67 19.39
C ASP A 43 10.50 3.68 18.15
N PHE A 44 10.50 2.54 17.44
CA PHE A 44 9.68 2.35 16.23
C PHE A 44 8.19 2.66 16.48
N ASP A 45 7.67 2.34 17.67
CA ASP A 45 6.25 2.52 17.98
C ASP A 45 5.88 4.02 17.99
N LYS A 46 6.76 4.88 18.50
CA LYS A 46 6.57 6.34 18.42
C LYS A 46 6.65 6.87 16.98
N GLN A 47 7.60 6.39 16.18
CA GLN A 47 7.66 6.77 14.75
C GLN A 47 6.38 6.36 14.03
N PHE A 48 5.95 5.11 14.23
CA PHE A 48 4.74 4.58 13.62
C PHE A 48 3.49 5.34 14.07
N GLN A 49 3.36 5.66 15.36
CA GLN A 49 2.24 6.43 15.88
C GLN A 49 2.13 7.81 15.22
N LEU A 50 3.26 8.52 15.07
CA LEU A 50 3.30 9.81 14.39
C LEU A 50 2.87 9.69 12.92
N VAL A 51 3.39 8.69 12.20
CA VAL A 51 3.06 8.45 10.80
C VAL A 51 1.58 8.09 10.63
N SER A 52 1.06 7.22 11.50
CA SER A 52 -0.36 6.83 11.51
C SER A 52 -1.28 8.01 11.78
N GLU A 53 -0.93 8.90 12.71
CA GLU A 53 -1.67 10.14 12.97
C GLU A 53 -1.61 11.09 11.77
N CYS A 54 -0.46 11.23 11.10
CA CYS A 54 -0.33 12.03 9.88
C CYS A 54 -1.20 11.49 8.74
N PHE A 55 -1.24 10.17 8.51
CA PHE A 55 -2.12 9.56 7.51
C PHE A 55 -3.60 9.75 7.87
N SER A 56 -3.95 9.56 9.14
CA SER A 56 -5.31 9.79 9.64
C SER A 56 -5.73 11.25 9.52
N LEU A 57 -4.82 12.20 9.73
CA LEU A 57 -5.05 13.63 9.55
C LEU A 57 -5.21 14.00 8.08
N TRP A 58 -4.36 13.46 7.20
CA TRP A 58 -4.46 13.65 5.76
C TRP A 58 -5.84 13.21 5.25
N GLN A 59 -6.30 12.02 5.65
CA GLN A 59 -7.59 11.50 5.22
C GLN A 59 -8.78 12.35 5.69
N ARG A 60 -8.73 12.89 6.92
CA ARG A 60 -9.81 13.70 7.49
C ARG A 60 -9.77 15.17 7.04
N SER A 61 -8.62 15.64 6.55
CA SER A 61 -8.42 17.04 6.18
C SER A 61 -9.20 17.39 4.91
N LYS A 62 -9.96 18.49 4.97
CA LYS A 62 -10.51 19.16 3.78
C LYS A 62 -9.63 20.30 3.27
N SER A 63 -8.56 20.63 4.00
CA SER A 63 -7.64 21.71 3.65
C SER A 63 -6.52 21.17 2.76
N SER A 64 -6.48 21.63 1.51
CA SER A 64 -5.41 21.31 0.56
C SER A 64 -4.03 21.74 1.08
N GLN A 65 -3.96 22.87 1.79
CA GLN A 65 -2.72 23.36 2.39
C GLN A 65 -2.20 22.43 3.49
N LEU A 66 -3.09 21.93 4.36
CA LEU A 66 -2.71 20.98 5.40
C LEU A 66 -2.22 19.66 4.78
N THR A 67 -2.96 19.14 3.81
CA THR A 67 -2.58 17.90 3.09
C THR A 67 -1.22 18.05 2.40
N THR A 68 -0.99 19.17 1.70
CA THR A 68 0.31 19.46 1.06
C THR A 68 1.43 19.57 2.08
N THR A 69 1.17 20.20 3.23
CA THR A 69 2.15 20.29 4.33
C THR A 69 2.48 18.91 4.89
N ILE A 70 1.49 18.03 5.06
CA ILE A 70 1.71 16.64 5.49
C ILE A 70 2.57 15.90 4.46
N LYS A 71 2.20 15.92 3.17
CA LYS A 71 2.95 15.25 2.09
C LYS A 71 4.41 15.68 2.05
N THR A 72 4.64 17.00 2.06
CA THR A 72 5.99 17.60 2.00
C THR A 72 6.82 17.39 3.26
N THR A 73 6.18 17.22 4.42
CA THR A 73 6.87 16.90 5.67
C THR A 73 7.29 15.43 5.67
N LEU A 74 6.33 14.53 5.40
CA LEU A 74 6.59 13.10 5.35
C LEU A 74 7.60 12.73 4.27
N SER A 75 7.58 13.36 3.09
CA SER A 75 8.53 13.05 2.01
C SER A 75 10.01 13.28 2.36
N LYS A 76 10.29 14.07 3.42
CA LYS A 76 11.65 14.35 3.88
C LYS A 76 12.18 13.30 4.86
N PHE A 77 11.32 12.42 5.36
CA PHE A 77 11.71 11.41 6.33
C PHE A 77 12.27 10.16 5.65
N ALA A 78 13.23 9.54 6.34
CA ALA A 78 13.70 8.21 5.98
C ALA A 78 12.83 7.18 6.69
N PHE A 79 12.10 6.38 5.92
CA PHE A 79 11.23 5.32 6.43
C PHE A 79 11.94 3.97 6.36
N ASP A 80 11.51 3.08 7.24
CA ASP A 80 11.68 1.65 7.04
C ASP A 80 10.42 1.05 6.41
N ALA A 81 10.56 0.05 5.54
CA ALA A 81 9.43 -0.67 4.94
C ALA A 81 8.40 -1.13 5.98
N LYS A 82 8.87 -1.51 7.19
CA LYS A 82 8.02 -1.91 8.32
C LYS A 82 6.93 -0.89 8.66
N HIS A 83 7.14 0.41 8.45
CA HIS A 83 6.12 1.44 8.69
C HIS A 83 4.89 1.24 7.80
N PHE A 84 5.12 1.03 6.49
CA PHE A 84 4.06 0.78 5.52
C PHE A 84 3.42 -0.58 5.75
N LEU A 85 4.22 -1.62 6.01
CA LEU A 85 3.73 -2.96 6.28
C LEU A 85 2.80 -3.00 7.50
N THR A 86 3.21 -2.35 8.60
CA THR A 86 2.42 -2.27 9.82
C THR A 86 1.14 -1.50 9.58
N TYR A 87 1.20 -0.38 8.83
CA TYR A 87 0.02 0.42 8.50
C TYR A 87 -0.96 -0.33 7.59
N TRP A 88 -0.48 -1.06 6.60
CA TRP A 88 -1.32 -1.85 5.72
C TRP A 88 -1.93 -3.04 6.44
N LYS A 89 -1.19 -3.67 7.35
CA LYS A 89 -1.70 -4.79 8.15
C LYS A 89 -2.94 -4.39 8.95
N THR A 90 -2.94 -3.21 9.58
CA THR A 90 -4.11 -2.72 10.34
C THR A 90 -5.34 -2.44 9.49
N ILE A 91 -5.17 -2.27 8.16
CA ILE A 91 -6.27 -1.99 7.23
C ILE A 91 -6.73 -3.26 6.49
N LEU A 92 -5.79 -4.16 6.16
CA LEU A 92 -6.01 -5.33 5.33
C LEU A 92 -6.41 -6.58 6.12
N GLU A 93 -6.11 -6.65 7.41
CA GLU A 93 -6.54 -7.73 8.30
C GLU A 93 -7.86 -7.36 9.01
N PRO A 94 -8.83 -8.29 9.08
CA PRO A 94 -10.06 -8.04 9.81
C PRO A 94 -9.79 -7.96 11.32
N ALA A 95 -10.45 -7.00 11.99
CA ALA A 95 -10.36 -6.77 13.44
C ALA A 95 -10.67 -8.02 14.31
N SER A 96 -11.21 -9.10 13.73
CA SER A 96 -11.48 -10.37 14.38
C SER A 96 -10.24 -11.25 14.66
N GLN A 97 -9.04 -10.85 14.24
CA GLN A 97 -7.79 -11.54 14.63
C GLN A 97 -6.98 -10.79 15.71
N GLN A 98 -7.51 -9.69 16.26
CA GLN A 98 -6.92 -8.98 17.40
C GLN A 98 -7.52 -9.38 18.76
N THR A 99 -8.17 -10.54 18.87
CA THR A 99 -8.60 -11.06 20.18
C THR A 99 -7.51 -11.93 20.80
N ASN A 100 -6.83 -11.34 21.78
CA ASN A 100 -6.28 -11.96 22.98
C ASN A 100 -5.38 -13.20 22.79
N THR A 101 -4.07 -12.97 22.63
CA THR A 101 -3.03 -13.99 22.86
C THR A 101 -2.61 -14.12 24.33
N ASP A 102 -3.48 -13.73 25.28
CA ASP A 102 -3.27 -13.96 26.71
C ASP A 102 -4.51 -14.62 27.33
N SER A 103 -4.55 -15.97 27.36
CA SER A 103 -5.00 -16.77 28.52
C SER A 103 -5.09 -18.27 28.21
N GLN A 104 -4.16 -19.01 28.81
CA GLN A 104 -4.39 -20.24 29.57
C GLN A 104 -5.03 -21.49 28.90
N GLN A 105 -4.18 -22.51 28.76
CA GLN A 105 -4.34 -23.85 29.35
C GLN A 105 -5.77 -24.35 29.64
N ASN A 106 -6.22 -25.40 28.94
CA ASN A 106 -6.37 -26.75 29.52
C ASN A 106 -7.06 -27.75 28.56
N ARG A 107 -6.43 -28.94 28.47
CA ARG A 107 -7.02 -30.31 28.53
C ARG A 107 -7.95 -30.77 27.40
N LEU A 108 -7.45 -31.64 26.51
CA LEU A 108 -7.44 -33.13 26.60
C LEU A 108 -8.69 -33.79 25.95
N SER A 109 -8.44 -34.54 24.86
CA SER A 109 -8.84 -35.96 24.66
C SER A 109 -9.51 -36.30 23.30
N ASN A 110 -8.71 -36.98 22.46
CA ASN A 110 -8.98 -38.22 21.73
C ASN A 110 -10.14 -38.40 20.71
N LYS A 111 -9.69 -38.87 19.53
CA LYS A 111 -10.30 -39.83 18.58
C LYS A 111 -11.51 -39.38 17.74
N LYS A 112 -11.29 -39.20 16.44
CA LYS A 112 -11.62 -40.20 15.39
C LYS A 112 -11.17 -39.74 13.99
N LEU A 113 -10.47 -40.65 13.30
CA LEU A 113 -10.24 -40.67 11.85
C LEU A 113 -11.58 -40.71 11.10
N ILE A 114 -11.84 -39.75 10.21
CA ILE A 114 -12.63 -39.96 8.98
C ILE A 114 -12.00 -39.15 7.84
N ILE A 115 -11.64 -39.87 6.79
CA ILE A 115 -11.18 -39.40 5.49
C ILE A 115 -12.35 -38.68 4.80
N SER A 116 -12.17 -37.42 4.42
CA SER A 116 -12.96 -36.73 3.37
C SER A 116 -12.29 -35.38 3.01
N LYS A 117 -11.58 -35.32 1.89
CA LYS A 117 -11.65 -34.13 1.00
C LYS A 117 -12.90 -34.34 0.12
N PRO A 118 -13.56 -33.31 -0.44
CA PRO A 118 -13.03 -31.99 -0.75
C PRO A 118 -13.98 -30.82 -0.43
N THR A 119 -13.50 -29.59 -0.69
CA THR A 119 -14.30 -28.37 -0.85
C THR A 119 -14.65 -27.62 0.43
N GLU A 120 -13.66 -26.96 1.03
CA GLU A 120 -13.93 -25.69 1.69
C GLU A 120 -13.66 -24.60 0.67
N GLN A 121 -14.73 -24.18 -0.01
CA GLN A 121 -14.87 -22.82 -0.46
C GLN A 121 -14.57 -21.95 0.75
N THR A 122 -13.39 -21.36 0.79
CA THR A 122 -13.06 -20.29 1.72
C THR A 122 -14.15 -19.27 1.52
N THR A 123 -15.09 -19.25 2.46
CA THR A 123 -16.16 -18.28 2.52
C THR A 123 -15.43 -16.96 2.53
N VAL A 124 -15.46 -16.26 1.40
CA VAL A 124 -14.86 -14.93 1.26
C VAL A 124 -15.65 -14.10 2.25
N VAL A 125 -15.10 -13.96 3.46
CA VAL A 125 -15.53 -12.95 4.40
C VAL A 125 -15.26 -11.67 3.63
N ASN A 126 -16.32 -11.15 3.00
CA ASN A 126 -16.34 -9.85 2.35
C ASN A 126 -16.24 -8.79 3.45
N THR A 127 -15.11 -8.77 4.15
CA THR A 127 -14.69 -7.63 4.93
C THR A 127 -14.38 -6.55 3.92
N THR A 128 -15.30 -5.59 3.83
CA THR A 128 -15.15 -4.38 3.03
C THR A 128 -13.90 -3.66 3.51
N ILE A 129 -12.82 -3.75 2.72
CA ILE A 129 -11.57 -3.05 2.99
C ILE A 129 -11.87 -1.56 2.89
N ASN A 130 -11.48 -0.77 3.90
CA ASN A 130 -11.61 0.67 3.80
C ASN A 130 -10.45 1.24 2.98
N TRP A 131 -10.61 1.16 1.66
CA TRP A 131 -9.66 1.62 0.66
C TRP A 131 -9.19 3.07 0.85
N LYS A 132 -10.06 3.95 1.36
CA LYS A 132 -9.71 5.35 1.63
C LYS A 132 -8.62 5.50 2.68
N ASN A 133 -8.48 4.53 3.60
CA ASN A 133 -7.42 4.54 4.61
C ASN A 133 -6.05 4.17 3.99
N LEU A 134 -6.03 3.42 2.87
CA LEU A 134 -4.78 3.05 2.20
C LEU A 134 -4.20 4.21 1.37
N LEU A 135 -5.06 5.08 0.82
CA LEU A 135 -4.67 6.14 -0.11
C LEU A 135 -3.50 7.01 0.38
N PRO A 136 -3.47 7.55 1.61
CA PRO A 136 -2.35 8.40 2.06
C PRO A 136 -0.99 7.70 1.97
N SER A 137 -0.95 6.41 2.34
CA SER A 137 0.28 5.62 2.32
C SER A 137 0.73 5.28 0.90
N LEU A 138 -0.22 4.96 0.01
CA LEU A 138 0.05 4.65 -1.39
C LEU A 138 0.45 5.92 -2.19
N GLU A 139 -0.23 7.05 -1.94
CA GLU A 139 0.12 8.35 -2.50
C GLU A 139 1.49 8.84 -2.02
N LEU A 140 1.92 8.49 -0.81
CA LEU A 140 3.26 8.80 -0.35
C LEU A 140 4.33 7.98 -1.12
N LEU A 141 4.05 6.70 -1.39
CA LEU A 141 4.95 5.83 -2.18
C LEU A 141 5.09 6.25 -3.64
N HIS A 142 4.20 7.10 -4.15
CA HIS A 142 4.35 7.69 -5.49
C HIS A 142 5.51 8.67 -5.61
N ASN A 143 5.98 9.19 -4.49
CA ASN A 143 7.18 10.01 -4.47
C ASN A 143 8.41 9.12 -4.73
N ASP A 144 8.98 9.24 -5.91
CA ASP A 144 10.18 8.51 -6.35
C ASP A 144 11.42 8.85 -5.51
N GLN A 145 11.46 10.03 -4.89
CA GLN A 145 12.55 10.47 -4.01
C GLN A 145 12.40 9.99 -2.56
N LEU A 146 11.36 9.21 -2.25
CA LEU A 146 11.11 8.73 -0.89
C LEU A 146 12.21 7.75 -0.45
N LEU A 147 12.85 8.07 0.67
CA LEU A 147 13.90 7.24 1.25
C LEU A 147 13.28 6.12 2.07
N ILE A 148 13.25 4.90 1.50
CA ILE A 148 12.77 3.68 2.18
C ILE A 148 13.89 2.66 2.29
N ASN A 149 14.21 2.28 3.53
CA ASN A 149 15.04 1.13 3.88
C ASN A 149 14.23 -0.17 3.70
N HIS A 150 14.89 -1.24 3.26
CA HIS A 150 14.27 -2.55 3.01
C HIS A 150 13.06 -2.51 2.03
N ARG A 151 13.09 -1.59 1.06
CA ARG A 151 11.96 -1.35 0.14
C ARG A 151 11.48 -2.57 -0.66
N HIS A 152 12.34 -3.58 -0.84
CA HIS A 152 11.98 -4.84 -1.49
C HIS A 152 10.86 -5.60 -0.75
N GLU A 153 10.73 -5.41 0.57
CA GLU A 153 9.68 -6.03 1.38
C GLU A 153 8.27 -5.53 1.03
N LEU A 154 8.16 -4.35 0.41
CA LEU A 154 6.87 -3.75 0.03
C LEU A 154 6.26 -4.38 -1.23
N ILE A 155 7.07 -5.07 -2.05
CA ILE A 155 6.63 -5.59 -3.35
C ILE A 155 5.47 -6.59 -3.20
N ARG A 156 5.65 -7.61 -2.36
CA ARG A 156 4.63 -8.66 -2.20
C ARG A 156 3.31 -8.10 -1.65
N PRO A 157 3.31 -7.27 -0.59
CA PRO A 157 2.10 -6.61 -0.10
C PRO A 157 1.44 -5.72 -1.15
N LEU A 158 2.20 -4.99 -1.98
CA LEU A 158 1.62 -4.19 -3.07
C LEU A 158 0.92 -5.06 -4.12
N PHE A 159 1.49 -6.21 -4.48
CA PHE A 159 0.79 -7.17 -5.34
C PHE A 159 -0.49 -7.71 -4.69
N LEU A 160 -0.47 -7.98 -3.38
CA LEU A 160 -1.68 -8.41 -2.64
C LEU A 160 -2.76 -7.32 -2.59
N ILE A 161 -2.36 -6.05 -2.43
CA ILE A 161 -3.29 -4.90 -2.48
C ILE A 161 -3.92 -4.80 -3.88
N LEU A 162 -3.11 -4.88 -4.93
CA LEU A 162 -3.57 -4.86 -6.31
C LEU A 162 -4.50 -6.04 -6.64
N GLU A 163 -4.16 -7.26 -6.21
CA GLU A 163 -5.03 -8.43 -6.37
C GLU A 163 -6.39 -8.21 -5.69
N LYS A 164 -6.38 -7.67 -4.47
CA LYS A 164 -7.61 -7.36 -3.72
C LYS A 164 -8.44 -6.27 -4.38
N SER A 165 -7.84 -5.23 -4.97
CA SER A 165 -8.58 -4.16 -5.66
C SER A 165 -9.21 -4.67 -6.95
N LEU A 166 -8.53 -5.57 -7.67
CA LEU A 166 -9.08 -6.21 -8.86
C LEU A 166 -10.30 -7.08 -8.55
N ASN A 167 -10.27 -7.82 -7.44
CA ASN A 167 -11.30 -8.80 -7.06
C ASN A 167 -12.56 -8.20 -6.41
N GLN A 168 -12.52 -6.97 -5.90
CA GLN A 168 -13.69 -6.34 -5.26
C GLN A 168 -14.52 -5.49 -6.24
N THR A 169 -15.85 -5.53 -6.07
CA THR A 169 -16.80 -4.59 -6.68
C THR A 169 -16.83 -3.28 -5.88
N ILE A 170 -15.75 -2.51 -5.95
CA ILE A 170 -15.64 -1.16 -5.37
C ILE A 170 -16.20 -0.14 -6.38
N ASP A 171 -16.55 1.07 -5.92
CA ASP A 171 -16.72 2.23 -6.81
C ASP A 171 -15.56 2.32 -7.81
N PHE A 172 -15.92 2.40 -9.10
CA PHE A 172 -14.98 2.33 -10.22
C PHE A 172 -13.86 3.38 -10.11
N GLU A 173 -14.15 4.60 -9.67
CA GLU A 173 -13.15 5.68 -9.56
C GLU A 173 -12.09 5.41 -8.49
N GLN A 174 -12.48 4.91 -7.32
CA GLN A 174 -11.52 4.59 -6.24
C GLN A 174 -10.66 3.39 -6.62
N LYS A 175 -11.25 2.41 -7.32
CA LYS A 175 -10.54 1.25 -7.83
C LYS A 175 -9.45 1.65 -8.84
N THR A 176 -9.82 2.41 -9.88
CA THR A 176 -8.86 2.87 -10.90
C THR A 176 -7.72 3.65 -10.26
N TYR A 177 -8.02 4.50 -9.28
CA TYR A 177 -6.98 5.25 -8.59
C TYR A 177 -6.03 4.33 -7.78
N ILE A 178 -6.55 3.31 -7.08
CA ILE A 178 -5.71 2.36 -6.34
C ILE A 178 -4.85 1.52 -7.28
N ASP A 179 -5.42 1.08 -8.40
CA ASP A 179 -4.71 0.30 -9.41
C ASP A 179 -3.55 1.12 -9.99
N GLN A 180 -3.81 2.39 -10.34
CA GLN A 180 -2.78 3.35 -10.72
C GLN A 180 -1.73 3.54 -9.61
N LEU A 181 -2.19 3.68 -8.36
CA LEU A 181 -1.28 3.89 -7.25
C LEU A 181 -0.31 2.69 -7.07
N CYS A 182 -0.85 1.48 -7.09
CA CYS A 182 -0.10 0.24 -6.89
C CYS A 182 0.86 -0.04 -8.06
N THR A 183 0.39 0.11 -9.30
CA THR A 183 1.21 -0.18 -10.50
C THR A 183 2.40 0.76 -10.62
N THR A 184 2.20 2.07 -10.40
CA THR A 184 3.30 3.04 -10.36
C THR A 184 4.26 2.79 -9.18
N ALA A 185 3.74 2.47 -7.99
CA ALA A 185 4.59 2.17 -6.83
C ALA A 185 5.45 0.91 -7.07
N LEU A 186 4.86 -0.15 -7.64
CA LEU A 186 5.58 -1.35 -8.03
C LEU A 186 6.66 -1.04 -9.07
N LEU A 187 6.35 -0.25 -10.10
CA LEU A 187 7.32 0.14 -11.12
C LEU A 187 8.49 0.93 -10.51
N ASN A 188 8.21 1.90 -9.64
CA ASN A 188 9.24 2.67 -8.95
C ASN A 188 10.16 1.77 -8.12
N LEU A 189 9.59 0.84 -7.34
CA LEU A 189 10.37 -0.11 -6.56
C LEU A 189 11.28 -0.97 -7.44
N TYR A 190 10.75 -1.60 -8.49
CA TYR A 190 11.56 -2.41 -9.41
C TYR A 190 12.59 -1.61 -10.21
N THR A 191 12.37 -0.31 -10.42
CA THR A 191 13.32 0.58 -11.08
C THR A 191 14.48 0.93 -10.18
N GLN A 192 14.23 1.10 -8.88
CA GLN A 192 15.21 1.54 -7.89
C GLN A 192 15.96 0.39 -7.20
N LEU A 193 15.40 -0.81 -7.19
CA LEU A 193 16.03 -1.99 -6.61
C LEU A 193 17.17 -2.53 -7.48
N LYS A 194 18.22 -3.02 -6.83
CA LYS A 194 19.29 -3.76 -7.51
C LYS A 194 18.77 -5.15 -7.91
N PRO A 195 19.26 -5.74 -9.01
CA PRO A 195 18.82 -7.07 -9.44
C PRO A 195 18.93 -8.17 -8.38
N ALA A 196 19.90 -8.07 -7.46
CA ALA A 196 20.09 -9.03 -6.37
C ALA A 196 19.02 -8.94 -5.25
N GLU A 197 18.33 -7.81 -5.12
CA GLU A 197 17.27 -7.58 -4.14
C GLU A 197 15.89 -8.00 -4.67
N CYS A 198 15.81 -8.25 -5.98
CA CYS A 198 14.59 -8.61 -6.68
C CYS A 198 14.37 -10.12 -6.62
N ASN A 199 13.28 -10.56 -5.98
CA ASN A 199 12.91 -11.97 -5.93
C ASN A 199 11.99 -12.36 -7.11
N PRO A 200 12.42 -13.27 -8.01
CA PRO A 200 11.61 -13.72 -9.15
C PRO A 200 10.30 -14.43 -8.76
N ASP A 201 10.19 -14.99 -7.56
CA ASP A 201 8.97 -15.63 -7.04
C ASP A 201 7.89 -14.64 -6.62
N ILE A 202 8.26 -13.38 -6.40
CA ILE A 202 7.34 -12.34 -5.95
C ILE A 202 6.72 -11.60 -7.13
N PHE A 203 7.43 -11.47 -8.25
CA PHE A 203 6.90 -10.78 -9.43
C PHE A 203 5.76 -11.58 -10.08
N ASN A 204 4.54 -11.04 -10.01
CA ASN A 204 3.36 -11.69 -10.55
C ASN A 204 2.89 -11.01 -11.83
N SER A 205 3.32 -11.53 -12.99
CA SER A 205 2.91 -11.00 -14.30
C SER A 205 1.42 -11.14 -14.58
N GLU A 206 0.75 -12.14 -13.99
CA GLU A 206 -0.67 -12.40 -14.23
C GLU A 206 -1.55 -11.32 -13.62
N ILE A 207 -1.24 -10.89 -12.40
CA ILE A 207 -1.94 -9.76 -11.74
C ILE A 207 -1.77 -8.48 -12.57
N VAL A 208 -0.56 -8.21 -13.09
CA VAL A 208 -0.31 -7.00 -13.91
C VAL A 208 -1.08 -7.06 -15.23
N MET A 209 -1.11 -8.21 -15.89
CA MET A 209 -1.91 -8.39 -17.10
C MET A 209 -3.40 -8.24 -16.83
N GLU A 210 -3.90 -8.79 -15.71
CA GLU A 210 -5.32 -8.65 -15.34
C GLU A 210 -5.70 -7.20 -15.03
N CYS A 211 -4.82 -6.45 -14.35
CA CYS A 211 -5.00 -5.01 -14.14
C CYS A 211 -5.07 -4.25 -15.48
N MET A 212 -4.15 -4.54 -16.40
CA MET A 212 -4.11 -3.92 -17.73
C MET A 212 -5.37 -4.20 -18.55
N LYS A 213 -5.97 -5.39 -18.45
CA LYS A 213 -7.22 -5.74 -19.16
C LYS A 213 -8.45 -5.05 -18.60
N ARG A 214 -8.47 -4.78 -17.30
CA ARG A 214 -9.64 -4.24 -16.59
C ARG A 214 -9.65 -2.71 -16.55
N THR A 215 -8.49 -2.07 -16.73
CA THR A 215 -8.38 -0.62 -16.70
C THR A 215 -8.70 -0.01 -18.06
N ASN A 216 -9.46 1.08 -18.05
CA ASN A 216 -9.67 1.94 -19.22
C ASN A 216 -8.74 3.18 -19.19
N ASP A 217 -7.89 3.29 -18.17
CA ASP A 217 -6.97 4.41 -18.01
C ASP A 217 -5.65 4.13 -18.76
N LEU A 218 -5.36 4.95 -19.77
CA LEU A 218 -4.16 4.82 -20.60
C LEU A 218 -2.87 4.88 -19.77
N HIS A 219 -2.84 5.74 -18.74
CA HIS A 219 -1.66 5.87 -17.90
C HIS A 219 -1.39 4.57 -17.13
N THR A 220 -2.39 3.98 -16.49
CA THR A 220 -2.30 2.69 -15.80
C THR A 220 -1.87 1.58 -16.76
N THR A 221 -2.42 1.54 -17.98
CA THR A 221 -1.98 0.62 -19.04
C THR A 221 -0.48 0.77 -19.34
N GLN A 222 0.00 2.01 -19.53
CA GLN A 222 1.42 2.28 -19.75
C GLN A 222 2.30 1.82 -18.57
N GLN A 223 1.88 2.06 -17.33
CA GLN A 223 2.59 1.61 -16.13
C GLN A 223 2.67 0.08 -16.07
N CYS A 224 1.58 -0.62 -16.36
CA CYS A 224 1.56 -2.08 -16.47
C CYS A 224 2.54 -2.59 -17.54
N LEU A 225 2.53 -2.00 -18.73
CA LEU A 225 3.45 -2.35 -19.81
C LEU A 225 4.92 -2.15 -19.41
N MET A 226 5.23 -1.02 -18.79
CA MET A 226 6.57 -0.72 -18.28
C MET A 226 7.00 -1.71 -17.20
N LEU A 227 6.10 -2.04 -16.27
CA LEU A 227 6.37 -2.99 -15.19
C LEU A 227 6.63 -4.40 -15.73
N LEU A 228 5.85 -4.83 -16.72
CA LEU A 228 6.04 -6.10 -17.42
C LEU A 228 7.37 -6.15 -18.19
N SER A 229 7.70 -5.07 -18.91
CA SER A 229 9.00 -4.92 -19.59
C SER A 229 10.17 -4.98 -18.59
N LYS A 230 10.05 -4.28 -17.46
CA LYS A 230 11.06 -4.30 -16.39
C LYS A 230 11.20 -5.70 -15.79
N GLY A 231 10.09 -6.40 -15.55
CA GLY A 231 10.09 -7.80 -15.15
C GLY A 231 10.83 -8.69 -16.15
N ALA A 232 10.64 -8.47 -17.45
CA ALA A 232 11.28 -9.27 -18.51
C ALA A 232 12.80 -9.09 -18.54
N GLN A 233 13.27 -7.89 -18.22
CA GLN A 233 14.70 -7.58 -18.09
C GLN A 233 15.31 -8.22 -16.83
N LEU A 234 14.61 -8.16 -15.70
CA LEU A 234 15.09 -8.68 -14.41
C LEU A 234 14.99 -10.21 -14.32
N PHE A 235 13.96 -10.81 -14.93
CA PHE A 235 13.62 -12.23 -14.80
C PHE A 235 13.44 -12.93 -16.16
N PRO A 236 14.47 -12.96 -17.02
CA PRO A 236 14.36 -13.39 -18.40
C PRO A 236 13.95 -14.87 -18.57
N VAL A 237 14.20 -15.72 -17.56
CA VAL A 237 13.86 -17.15 -17.60
C VAL A 237 12.39 -17.41 -17.27
N ARG A 238 11.78 -16.63 -16.37
CA ARG A 238 10.37 -16.82 -15.97
C ARG A 238 9.40 -16.26 -17.00
N ILE A 239 9.74 -15.12 -17.59
CA ILE A 239 8.87 -14.51 -18.60
C ILE A 239 8.93 -15.29 -19.92
N LYS A 240 10.00 -16.06 -20.19
CA LYS A 240 10.07 -17.01 -21.31
C LYS A 240 8.93 -18.04 -21.35
N LEU A 241 8.46 -18.53 -20.19
CA LEU A 241 7.35 -19.48 -20.12
C LEU A 241 5.99 -18.83 -20.44
N ASN A 242 5.86 -17.52 -20.21
CA ASN A 242 4.66 -16.75 -20.53
C ASN A 242 4.76 -15.97 -21.86
N LYS A 243 5.85 -16.06 -22.63
CA LYS A 243 6.12 -15.21 -23.80
C LYS A 243 5.05 -15.22 -24.89
N PHE A 244 4.44 -16.38 -25.18
CA PHE A 244 3.39 -16.45 -26.20
C PHE A 244 2.09 -15.82 -25.73
N ARG A 245 1.65 -16.13 -24.50
CA ARG A 245 0.48 -15.48 -23.89
C ARG A 245 0.73 -13.98 -23.75
N PHE A 246 1.89 -13.59 -23.24
CA PHE A 246 2.31 -12.20 -23.05
C PHE A 246 2.31 -11.40 -24.36
N ALA A 247 2.92 -11.92 -25.42
CA ALA A 247 2.96 -11.23 -26.72
C ALA A 247 1.57 -11.17 -27.38
N ILE A 248 0.77 -12.23 -27.29
CA ILE A 248 -0.59 -12.26 -27.84
C ILE A 248 -1.50 -11.29 -27.07
N GLU A 249 -1.45 -11.29 -25.74
CA GLU A 249 -2.23 -10.39 -24.87
C GLU A 249 -1.80 -8.92 -25.04
N MET A 250 -0.51 -8.65 -25.21
CA MET A 250 0.00 -7.32 -25.56
C MET A 250 -0.57 -6.85 -26.90
N ILE A 251 -0.58 -7.72 -27.92
CA ILE A 251 -1.15 -7.40 -29.23
C ILE A 251 -2.65 -7.15 -29.11
N ILE A 252 -3.40 -8.01 -28.43
CA ILE A 252 -4.85 -7.85 -28.22
C ILE A 252 -5.16 -6.52 -27.51
N VAL A 253 -4.46 -6.21 -26.41
CA VAL A 253 -4.70 -4.96 -25.67
C VAL A 253 -4.33 -3.74 -26.51
N ILE A 254 -3.23 -3.75 -27.26
CA ILE A 254 -2.86 -2.64 -28.14
C ILE A 254 -3.91 -2.44 -29.25
N TYR A 255 -4.46 -3.52 -29.80
CA TYR A 255 -5.51 -3.47 -30.82
C TYR A 255 -6.86 -3.00 -30.27
N ASP A 256 -7.27 -3.45 -29.08
CA ASP A 256 -8.53 -3.04 -28.44
C ASP A 256 -8.47 -1.62 -27.86
N SER A 257 -7.29 -1.11 -27.48
CA SER A 257 -7.10 0.24 -26.92
C SER A 257 -7.19 1.38 -27.95
N GLY A 258 -7.44 1.08 -29.23
CA GLY A 258 -7.67 2.10 -30.25
C GLY A 258 -6.46 3.01 -30.54
N PHE A 259 -5.25 2.44 -30.63
CA PHE A 259 -4.14 3.14 -31.31
C PHE A 259 -4.40 3.13 -32.83
N SER A 260 -5.23 4.07 -33.29
CA SER A 260 -5.32 4.54 -34.69
C SER A 260 -5.01 6.02 -34.76
#